data_AF-A0A397SRS0-F1
#
_entry.id   AF-A0A397SRS0-F1
#
_cell.length_a   1.000
_cell.length_b   1.000
_cell.length_c   1.000
_cell.angle_alpha   90.00
_cell.angle_beta   90.00
_cell.angle_gamma   90.00
#
_symmetry.space_group_name_H-M   'P 1'
#
loop_
_entity.id
_entity.type
_entity.pdbx_description
1 polymer ?
#
loop_
_entity_poly.entity_id
_entity_poly.type
_entity_poly.pdbx_seq_one_letter_code
_entity_poly.pdbx_strand_id
1 'polypeptide(L)'
;MSNNFKQTPTDGTSGDVNINEMFVSTREALMTIFPQASEEDIGKYEKQISKVEILDPVLMIVPNQNWINQHTYVVYQQVMDTFATVNLPQNSRRDENSRSIFHFPNLNDLYTVRNAVCRLHPNAFFDPNAQPQQEPIGSAWILTNVAVRKSDFAEDDRFFVL
;
A
#
# COMPACT_ATOMS: atom_id res chain seq x y z
N MET A 1 33.63 14.32 60.49
CA MET A 1 32.22 14.64 60.20
C MET A 1 31.95 14.21 58.77
N SER A 2 31.20 13.11 58.62
CA SER A 2 30.82 12.53 57.34
C SER A 2 29.63 13.28 56.77
N ASN A 3 29.72 13.76 55.53
CA ASN A 3 28.55 14.15 54.75
C ASN A 3 28.35 13.15 53.61
N ASN A 4 27.46 12.19 53.87
CA ASN A 4 26.82 11.34 52.89
C ASN A 4 25.88 12.20 52.04
N PHE A 5 26.17 12.38 50.76
CA PHE A 5 25.12 12.67 49.78
C PHE A 5 24.75 11.37 49.06
N LYS A 6 23.61 10.81 49.46
CA LYS A 6 22.93 9.73 48.76
C LYS A 6 22.02 10.33 47.69
N GLN A 7 22.20 9.79 46.48
CA GLN A 7 21.23 9.54 45.39
C GLN A 7 20.55 10.73 44.71
N THR A 8 20.62 10.72 43.37
CA THR A 8 19.53 10.13 42.57
C THR A 8 20.14 9.37 41.38
N PRO A 9 19.69 8.15 41.05
CA PRO A 9 19.84 7.62 39.71
C PRO A 9 18.90 8.44 38.82
N THR A 10 19.42 9.10 37.80
CA THR A 10 18.59 9.55 36.68
C THR A 10 18.08 8.29 36.01
N ASP A 11 16.79 8.04 36.24
CA ASP A 11 16.01 7.02 35.58
C ASP A 11 16.08 7.29 34.07
N GLY A 12 17.01 6.60 33.41
CA GLY A 12 17.11 6.56 31.96
C GLY A 12 15.99 5.67 31.44
N THR A 13 14.74 6.11 31.56
CA THR A 13 13.66 5.58 30.75
C THR A 13 13.87 6.05 29.32
N SER A 14 14.78 5.36 28.63
CA SER A 14 14.56 5.04 27.23
C SER A 14 13.18 4.38 27.20
N GLY A 15 12.15 5.14 26.85
CA GLY A 15 10.86 4.58 26.52
C GLY A 15 11.08 3.76 25.26
N ASP A 16 11.56 2.52 25.44
CA ASP A 16 11.72 1.57 24.35
C ASP A 16 10.34 1.40 23.73
N VAL A 17 10.17 2.05 22.58
CA VAL A 17 8.96 1.96 21.79
C VAL A 17 8.75 0.47 21.51
N ASN A 18 7.74 -0.13 22.14
CA ASN A 18 7.38 -1.49 21.86
C ASN A 18 6.70 -1.52 20.49
N ILE A 19 7.50 -1.71 19.43
CA ILE A 19 7.05 -1.83 18.03
C ILE A 19 5.92 -2.86 17.91
N ASN A 20 5.87 -3.86 18.80
CA ASN A 20 4.81 -4.87 18.79
C ASN A 20 3.44 -4.35 19.22
N GLU A 21 3.39 -3.31 20.06
CA GLU A 21 2.15 -2.67 20.53
C GLU A 21 1.70 -1.53 19.61
N MET A 22 2.62 -0.90 18.87
CA MET A 22 2.30 0.22 17.99
C MET A 22 1.83 -0.20 16.59
N PHE A 23 2.33 -1.33 16.08
CA PHE A 23 2.07 -1.75 14.71
C PHE A 23 1.41 -3.12 14.64
N VAL A 24 0.46 -3.24 13.71
CA VAL A 24 -0.26 -4.48 13.46
C VAL A 24 0.63 -5.51 12.78
N SER A 25 0.18 -6.77 12.79
CA SER A 25 0.81 -7.77 11.93
C SER A 25 0.53 -7.49 10.45
N THR A 26 1.43 -7.87 9.55
CA THR A 26 1.20 -7.76 8.09
C THR A 26 -0.09 -8.47 7.67
N ARG A 27 -0.39 -9.62 8.28
CA ARG A 27 -1.62 -10.37 8.03
C ARG A 27 -2.88 -9.58 8.44
N GLU A 28 -2.86 -8.95 9.60
CA GLU A 28 -3.97 -8.14 10.10
C GLU A 28 -4.22 -6.90 9.22
N ALA A 29 -3.15 -6.23 8.77
CA ALA A 29 -3.25 -5.14 7.79
C ALA A 29 -3.91 -5.64 6.49
N LEU A 30 -3.47 -6.78 5.96
CA LEU A 30 -4.05 -7.39 4.76
C LEU A 30 -5.53 -7.74 4.92
N MET A 31 -5.94 -8.27 6.07
CA MET A 31 -7.35 -8.57 6.36
C MET A 31 -8.21 -7.30 6.48
N THR A 32 -7.61 -6.19 6.90
CA THR A 32 -8.28 -4.88 6.93
C THR A 32 -8.44 -4.30 5.52
N ILE A 33 -7.39 -4.37 4.71
CA ILE A 33 -7.38 -3.81 3.34
C ILE A 33 -8.23 -4.67 2.39
N PHE A 34 -8.17 -5.99 2.50
CA PHE A 34 -8.91 -6.94 1.66
C PHE A 34 -9.87 -7.80 2.50
N PRO A 35 -10.94 -7.21 3.07
CA PRO A 35 -11.83 -7.92 3.99
C PRO A 35 -12.62 -9.06 3.34
N GLN A 36 -12.66 -9.11 2.01
CA GLN A 36 -13.34 -10.15 1.23
C GLN A 36 -12.36 -11.18 0.61
N ALA A 37 -11.05 -11.03 0.83
CA ALA A 37 -10.08 -11.99 0.32
C ALA A 37 -10.13 -13.30 1.10
N SER A 38 -9.87 -14.41 0.40
CA SER A 38 -9.76 -15.72 1.04
C SER A 38 -8.49 -15.82 1.89
N GLU A 39 -8.48 -16.73 2.87
CA GLU A 39 -7.26 -17.03 3.66
C GLU A 39 -6.08 -17.44 2.78
N GLU A 40 -6.35 -18.11 1.65
CA GLU A 40 -5.35 -18.50 0.66
C GLU A 40 -4.74 -17.26 -0.02
N ASP A 41 -5.58 -16.31 -0.44
CA ASP A 41 -5.12 -15.08 -1.09
C ASP A 41 -4.36 -14.19 -0.11
N ILE A 42 -4.85 -14.05 1.13
CA ILE A 42 -4.12 -13.37 2.21
C ILE A 42 -2.75 -14.02 2.41
N GLY A 43 -2.64 -15.35 2.40
CA GLY A 43 -1.36 -16.05 2.49
C GLY A 43 -0.41 -15.77 1.32
N LYS A 44 -0.93 -15.66 0.09
CA LYS A 44 -0.14 -15.26 -1.10
C LYS A 44 0.36 -13.83 -0.98
N TYR A 45 -0.50 -12.90 -0.56
CA TYR A 45 -0.17 -11.50 -0.36
C TYR A 45 0.87 -11.31 0.75
N GLU A 46 0.71 -11.99 1.88
CA GLU A 46 1.67 -11.96 2.98
C GLU A 46 3.05 -12.47 2.52
N LYS A 47 3.08 -13.54 1.72
CA LYS A 47 4.32 -14.06 1.14
C LYS A 47 4.96 -13.05 0.18
N GLN A 48 4.18 -12.36 -0.65
CA GLN A 48 4.70 -11.31 -1.54
C GLN A 48 5.32 -10.16 -0.72
N ILE A 49 4.61 -9.66 0.28
CA ILE A 49 5.07 -8.53 1.13
C ILE A 49 6.28 -8.90 1.98
N SER A 50 6.42 -10.16 2.38
CA SER A 50 7.57 -10.63 3.16
C SER A 50 8.93 -10.49 2.45
N LYS A 51 8.91 -10.26 1.12
CA LYS A 51 10.09 -10.04 0.28
C LYS A 51 10.41 -8.57 0.07
N VAL A 52 9.51 -7.67 0.48
CA VAL A 52 9.67 -6.22 0.31
C VAL A 52 10.57 -5.69 1.42
N GLU A 53 11.52 -4.85 1.03
CA GLU A 53 12.45 -4.21 1.97
C GLU A 53 11.69 -3.38 3.00
N ILE A 54 12.27 -3.27 4.20
CA ILE A 54 11.70 -2.44 5.26
C ILE A 54 11.71 -0.98 4.80
N LEU A 55 10.60 -0.28 5.04
CA LEU A 55 10.31 1.10 4.60
C LEU A 55 9.99 1.31 3.10
N ASP A 56 10.09 0.28 2.26
CA ASP A 56 9.64 0.39 0.87
C ASP A 56 8.09 0.40 0.82
N PRO A 57 7.47 1.37 0.12
CA PRO A 57 6.03 1.43 0.02
C PRO A 57 5.47 0.35 -0.90
N VAL A 58 4.38 -0.26 -0.43
CA VAL A 58 3.56 -1.21 -1.17
C VAL A 58 2.20 -0.59 -1.42
N LEU A 59 1.87 -0.33 -2.68
CA LEU A 59 0.53 0.08 -3.09
C LEU A 59 -0.36 -1.15 -3.18
N MET A 60 -1.50 -1.11 -2.50
CA MET A 60 -2.57 -2.10 -2.61
C MET A 60 -3.80 -1.44 -3.21
N ILE A 61 -4.33 -2.03 -4.27
CA ILE A 61 -5.54 -1.55 -4.94
C ILE A 61 -6.67 -2.54 -4.66
N VAL A 62 -7.72 -2.05 -3.99
CA VAL A 62 -8.97 -2.81 -3.80
C VAL A 62 -9.91 -2.45 -4.96
N PRO A 63 -10.37 -3.43 -5.76
CA PRO A 63 -11.14 -3.15 -6.96
C PRO A 63 -12.53 -2.54 -6.66
N ASN A 64 -12.94 -1.55 -7.47
CA ASN A 64 -14.30 -1.04 -7.47
C ASN A 64 -15.15 -1.81 -8.49
N GLN A 65 -16.07 -2.65 -8.01
CA GLN A 65 -16.92 -3.46 -8.88
C GLN A 65 -17.83 -2.62 -9.78
N ASN A 66 -18.26 -1.43 -9.34
CA ASN A 66 -19.08 -0.54 -10.18
C ASN A 66 -18.28 -0.05 -11.39
N TRP A 67 -17.02 0.32 -11.18
CA TRP A 67 -16.13 0.70 -12.28
C TRP A 67 -15.90 -0.45 -13.26
N ILE A 68 -15.67 -1.66 -12.74
CA ILE A 68 -15.51 -2.87 -13.57
C ILE A 68 -16.79 -3.13 -14.38
N ASN A 69 -17.97 -2.92 -13.80
CA ASN A 69 -19.23 -3.07 -14.52
C ASN A 69 -19.41 -2.01 -15.62
N GLN A 70 -18.85 -0.81 -15.44
CA GLN A 70 -18.89 0.27 -16.44
C GLN A 70 -17.87 0.07 -17.58
N HIS A 71 -16.71 -0.54 -17.31
CA HIS A 71 -15.57 -0.59 -18.25
C HIS A 71 -15.14 -1.99 -18.70
N THR A 72 -15.65 -3.04 -18.06
CA THR A 72 -15.24 -4.46 -18.16
C THR A 72 -13.99 -4.85 -17.37
N TYR A 73 -13.93 -6.14 -17.00
CA TYR A 73 -12.79 -6.73 -16.30
C TYR A 73 -11.50 -6.74 -17.14
N VAL A 74 -11.60 -6.84 -18.47
CA VAL A 74 -10.43 -6.81 -19.36
C VAL A 74 -9.76 -5.43 -19.30
N VAL A 75 -10.54 -4.36 -19.30
CA VAL A 75 -10.00 -2.99 -19.18
C VAL A 75 -9.41 -2.77 -17.78
N TYR A 76 -10.05 -3.29 -16.72
CA TYR A 76 -9.46 -3.29 -15.38
C TYR A 76 -8.06 -3.94 -15.37
N GLN A 77 -7.92 -5.12 -15.96
CA GLN A 77 -6.63 -5.81 -16.03
C GLN A 77 -5.58 -5.00 -16.80
N GLN A 78 -5.96 -4.30 -17.87
CA GLN A 78 -5.04 -3.43 -18.61
C GLN A 78 -4.51 -2.26 -17.77
N VAL A 79 -5.36 -1.65 -16.94
CA VAL A 79 -4.93 -0.58 -16.03
C VAL A 79 -3.99 -1.14 -14.94
N MET A 80 -4.33 -2.27 -14.34
CA MET A 80 -3.46 -2.94 -13.34
C MET A 80 -2.13 -3.39 -13.95
N ASP A 81 -2.14 -3.90 -15.17
CA ASP A 81 -0.92 -4.25 -15.90
C ASP A 81 -0.08 -3.01 -16.21
N THR A 82 -0.70 -1.84 -16.40
CA THR A 82 0.00 -0.56 -16.54
C THR A 82 0.67 -0.14 -15.24
N PHE A 83 -0.01 -0.23 -14.08
CA PHE A 83 0.64 -0.03 -12.77
C PHE A 83 1.85 -0.95 -12.58
N ALA A 84 1.72 -2.21 -12.99
CA ALA A 84 2.77 -3.21 -12.83
C ALA A 84 4.00 -2.93 -13.70
N THR A 85 3.83 -2.33 -14.89
CA THR A 85 4.88 -2.32 -15.95
C THR A 85 5.37 -0.94 -16.38
N VAL A 86 4.60 0.12 -16.15
CA VAL A 86 4.95 1.45 -16.66
C VAL A 86 6.29 1.92 -16.10
N ASN A 87 7.11 2.53 -16.95
CA ASN A 87 8.47 3.01 -16.65
C ASN A 87 9.45 1.91 -16.17
N LEU A 88 9.18 0.63 -16.47
CA LEU A 88 10.13 -0.46 -16.22
C LEU A 88 10.79 -0.95 -17.50
N PRO A 89 11.96 -1.60 -17.38
CA PRO A 89 12.52 -2.42 -18.45
C PRO A 89 11.54 -3.49 -18.93
N GLN A 90 11.73 -3.94 -20.16
CA GLN A 90 10.93 -5.02 -20.74
C GLN A 90 10.95 -6.26 -19.84
N ASN A 91 9.81 -6.94 -19.72
CA ASN A 91 9.59 -8.14 -18.90
C ASN A 91 9.76 -7.93 -17.37
N SER A 92 9.84 -6.69 -16.89
CA SER A 92 9.86 -6.39 -15.46
C SER A 92 8.48 -5.99 -14.96
N ARG A 93 8.13 -6.40 -13.73
CA ARG A 93 6.85 -6.09 -13.06
C ARG A 93 7.05 -5.85 -11.58
N ARG A 94 6.16 -5.03 -10.98
CA ARG A 94 6.17 -4.70 -9.54
C ARG A 94 5.25 -5.57 -8.68
N ASP A 95 4.46 -6.46 -9.30
CA ASP A 95 3.26 -7.01 -8.67
C ASP A 95 3.24 -8.53 -8.51
N GLU A 96 4.30 -9.23 -8.91
CA GLU A 96 4.33 -10.71 -8.99
C GLU A 96 3.10 -11.31 -9.74
N ASN A 97 2.53 -10.56 -10.70
CA ASN A 97 1.27 -10.86 -11.40
C ASN A 97 0.00 -10.88 -10.54
N SER A 98 0.04 -10.35 -9.31
CA SER A 98 -1.14 -10.24 -8.44
C SER A 98 -2.19 -9.28 -8.99
N ARG A 99 -1.78 -8.26 -9.75
CA ARG A 99 -2.65 -7.15 -10.20
C ARG A 99 -3.40 -6.42 -9.08
N SER A 100 -2.88 -6.50 -7.85
CA SER A 100 -3.48 -5.88 -6.67
C SER A 100 -2.45 -5.28 -5.72
N ILE A 101 -1.23 -5.83 -5.71
CA ILE A 101 -0.16 -5.44 -4.78
C ILE A 101 1.07 -5.05 -5.59
N PHE A 102 1.55 -3.81 -5.46
CA PHE A 102 2.62 -3.24 -6.26
C PHE A 102 3.72 -2.68 -5.35
N HIS A 103 4.95 -3.17 -5.51
CA HIS A 103 6.11 -2.72 -4.75
C HIS A 103 6.83 -1.54 -5.42
N PHE A 104 7.20 -0.54 -4.64
CA PHE A 104 8.01 0.60 -5.07
C PHE A 104 9.21 0.81 -4.14
N PRO A 105 10.36 1.25 -4.65
CA PRO A 105 11.54 1.52 -3.82
C PRO A 105 11.43 2.82 -3.01
N ASN A 106 10.44 3.68 -3.31
CA ASN A 106 10.13 4.91 -2.56
C ASN A 106 8.79 5.51 -3.04
N LEU A 107 8.29 6.48 -2.28
CA LEU A 107 7.02 7.17 -2.60
C LEU A 107 7.10 8.00 -3.89
N ASN A 108 8.26 8.56 -4.23
CA ASN A 108 8.40 9.35 -5.47
C ASN A 108 8.17 8.48 -6.71
N ASP A 109 8.68 7.25 -6.72
CA ASP A 109 8.46 6.30 -7.80
C ASP A 109 7.00 5.83 -7.87
N LEU A 110 6.38 5.60 -6.71
CA LEU A 110 4.96 5.28 -6.60
C LEU A 110 4.09 6.38 -7.24
N TYR A 111 4.28 7.64 -6.85
CA TYR A 111 3.49 8.75 -7.39
C TYR A 111 3.86 9.11 -8.84
N THR A 112 5.10 8.85 -9.27
CA THR A 112 5.50 8.94 -10.68
C THR A 112 4.71 7.94 -11.53
N VAL A 113 4.56 6.70 -11.05
CA VAL A 113 3.72 5.69 -11.71
C VAL A 113 2.25 6.08 -11.69
N ARG A 114 1.71 6.53 -10.55
CA ARG A 114 0.34 7.05 -10.44
C ARG A 114 0.05 8.11 -11.51
N ASN A 115 0.94 9.08 -11.67
CA ASN A 115 0.79 10.14 -12.67
C ASN A 115 0.92 9.62 -14.12
N ALA A 116 1.78 8.63 -14.36
CA ALA A 116 1.86 7.98 -15.66
C ALA A 116 0.57 7.23 -16.00
N VAL A 117 0.02 6.47 -15.06
CA VAL A 117 -1.26 5.76 -15.22
C VAL A 117 -2.40 6.75 -15.43
N CYS A 118 -2.47 7.84 -14.65
CA CYS A 118 -3.47 8.91 -14.83
C CYS A 118 -3.47 9.47 -16.26
N ARG A 119 -2.29 9.70 -16.85
CA ARG A 119 -2.20 10.18 -18.25
C ARG A 119 -2.62 9.14 -19.28
N LEU A 120 -2.36 7.86 -19.02
CA LEU A 120 -2.64 6.76 -19.96
C LEU A 120 -4.08 6.26 -19.86
N HIS A 121 -4.66 6.30 -18.66
CA HIS A 121 -5.97 5.76 -18.30
C HIS A 121 -6.74 6.77 -17.43
N PRO A 122 -7.08 7.96 -17.95
CA PRO A 122 -7.74 9.00 -17.17
C PRO A 122 -9.11 8.54 -16.62
N ASN A 123 -9.79 7.63 -17.31
CA ASN A 123 -11.07 7.05 -16.89
C ASN A 123 -10.95 6.09 -15.69
N ALA A 124 -9.74 5.72 -15.26
CA ALA A 124 -9.51 4.96 -14.02
C ALA A 124 -9.56 5.86 -12.77
N PHE A 125 -9.58 7.18 -12.95
CA PHE A 125 -9.57 8.18 -11.90
C PHE A 125 -10.94 8.86 -11.84
N PHE A 126 -11.35 9.23 -10.63
CA PHE A 126 -12.52 10.04 -10.40
C PHE A 126 -12.28 11.46 -10.91
N ASP A 127 -13.10 11.87 -11.87
CA ASP A 127 -13.21 13.25 -12.34
C ASP A 127 -14.50 13.87 -11.78
N PRO A 128 -14.42 14.87 -10.88
CA PRO A 128 -15.61 15.55 -10.37
C PRO A 128 -16.39 16.31 -11.44
N ASN A 129 -15.78 16.59 -12.60
CA ASN A 129 -16.39 17.36 -13.68
C ASN A 129 -16.97 16.48 -14.81
N ALA A 130 -16.70 15.17 -14.81
CA ALA A 130 -17.18 14.27 -15.85
C ALA A 130 -18.71 14.10 -15.80
N GLN A 131 -19.34 14.02 -16.97
CA GLN A 131 -20.77 13.74 -17.14
C GLN A 131 -20.95 12.62 -18.18
N PRO A 132 -21.47 11.43 -17.79
CA PRO A 132 -21.89 11.06 -16.43
C PRO A 132 -20.69 10.96 -15.46
N GLN A 133 -20.98 11.09 -14.17
CA GLN A 133 -19.98 10.93 -13.12
C GLN A 133 -19.41 9.51 -13.15
N GLN A 134 -18.08 9.42 -13.15
CA GLN A 134 -17.34 8.16 -13.21
C GLN A 134 -16.89 7.77 -11.82
N GLU A 135 -16.98 6.48 -11.52
CA GLU A 135 -16.38 5.91 -10.31
C GLU A 135 -14.85 5.84 -10.48
N PRO A 136 -14.04 5.88 -9.42
CA PRO A 136 -12.63 5.50 -9.52
C PRO A 136 -12.49 3.98 -9.67
N ILE A 137 -11.38 3.52 -10.24
CA ILE A 137 -11.10 2.09 -10.47
C ILE A 137 -11.07 1.24 -9.20
N GLY A 138 -10.82 1.86 -8.05
CA GLY A 138 -10.66 1.20 -6.75
C GLY A 138 -10.33 2.18 -5.64
N SER A 139 -10.06 1.65 -4.45
CA SER A 139 -9.41 2.38 -3.36
C SER A 139 -7.94 1.99 -3.26
N ALA A 140 -7.11 2.94 -2.87
CA ALA A 140 -5.67 2.77 -2.76
C ALA A 140 -5.26 2.77 -1.29
N TRP A 141 -4.47 1.78 -0.92
CA TRP A 141 -3.86 1.67 0.39
C TRP A 141 -2.35 1.61 0.24
N ILE A 142 -1.62 2.31 1.11
CA ILE A 142 -0.17 2.26 1.16
C ILE A 142 0.20 1.51 2.43
N LEU A 143 0.89 0.39 2.26
CA LEU A 143 1.46 -0.39 3.36
C LEU A 143 2.97 -0.24 3.34
N THR A 144 3.56 -0.13 4.53
CA THR A 144 5.01 -0.11 4.73
C THR A 144 5.38 -1.13 5.80
N ASN A 145 6.33 -2.01 5.51
CA ASN A 145 6.92 -2.87 6.54
C ASN A 145 7.80 -1.99 7.45
N VAL A 146 7.50 -1.97 8.74
CA VAL A 146 8.26 -1.21 9.76
C VAL A 146 9.19 -2.10 10.58
N ALA A 147 8.91 -3.40 10.63
CA ALA A 147 9.80 -4.45 11.13
C ALA A 147 9.38 -5.80 10.53
N VAL A 148 10.08 -6.88 10.90
CA VAL A 148 9.73 -8.24 10.46
C VAL A 148 8.28 -8.56 10.85
N ARG A 149 7.41 -8.79 9.86
CA ARG A 149 5.97 -9.08 10.01
C ARG A 149 5.15 -8.00 10.71
N LYS A 150 5.67 -6.78 10.77
CA LYS A 150 4.99 -5.61 11.34
C LYS A 150 4.85 -4.54 10.28
N SER A 151 3.64 -4.00 10.17
CA SER A 151 3.31 -3.07 9.10
C SER A 151 2.57 -1.86 9.64
N ASP A 152 2.86 -0.72 9.05
CA ASP A 152 2.02 0.47 9.10
C ASP A 152 1.26 0.56 7.77
N PHE A 153 0.04 1.09 7.80
CA PHE A 153 -0.78 1.19 6.60
C PHE A 153 -1.84 2.27 6.72
N ALA A 154 -2.16 2.91 5.58
CA ALA A 154 -3.20 3.91 5.50
C ALA A 154 -3.85 3.91 4.12
N GLU A 155 -5.11 4.31 4.05
CA GLU A 155 -5.79 4.62 2.79
C GLU A 155 -5.29 5.97 2.26
N ASP A 156 -5.05 6.07 0.96
CA ASP A 156 -4.81 7.32 0.24
C ASP A 156 -6.07 7.67 -0.55
N ASP A 157 -6.97 8.41 0.10
CA ASP A 157 -8.29 8.80 -0.41
C ASP A 157 -8.23 9.73 -1.64
N ARG A 158 -7.07 10.31 -1.93
CA ARG A 158 -6.84 11.18 -3.10
C ARG A 158 -6.08 10.47 -4.22
N PHE A 159 -5.66 9.22 -4.02
CA PHE A 159 -4.83 8.52 -4.99
C PHE A 159 -5.46 8.48 -6.38
N PHE A 160 -6.77 8.19 -6.45
CA PHE A 160 -7.54 8.08 -7.69
C PHE A 160 -8.37 9.33 -8.02
N VAL A 161 -8.00 10.52 -7.54
CA VAL A 161 -8.71 11.78 -7.86
C VAL A 161 -7.92 12.62 -8.87
N LEU A 162 -8.55 13.14 -9.92
CA LEU A 162 -7.90 14.04 -10.89
C LEU A 162 -7.56 15.42 -10.31
#